data_AF-A0A914I839-F1
#
_entry.id   AF-A0A914I839-F1
#
_cell.length_a   1.000
_cell.length_b   1.000
_cell.length_c   1.000
_cell.angle_alpha   90.00
_cell.angle_beta   90.00
_cell.angle_gamma   90.00
#
_symmetry.space_group_name_H-M   'P 1'
#
loop_
_entity.id
_entity.type
_entity.pdbx_description
1 polymer ?
#
loop_
_entity_poly.entity_id
_entity_poly.type
_entity_poly.pdbx_seq_one_letter_code
_entity_poly.pdbx_strand_id
1 'polypeptide(L)'
;MTFIRINLRNTLFFLIASSFIYLAFLIWTAKDRIPEFEVQLRDVLSYVVLAAEMGGHAIVRTFAENRKLRVVEKSQMDVGRPELLTKADLISNHLMLSLLRRFPLLKVISEEKSEFLSEKDVEQYRADNYELWLGLREALSKFPSWRIPLARITVWIDPLDATQEFTEGLTQYVTVMACVAIDGKPIFGAIHSPFLNETVFGMVDHGLFDSNGLPISVPSDREDKLQKTILISRSHAGTVSDLIKRAFVNDSTSYVIEPAGGAGYKTLRLIRQSADLYIHTMAIKKWDLCAGDALIRSAGGVLLALDNGLPIDYSAKTAAATKTSDQIEVHKNGFLMTLRSPFSFYQRFKKVCLFFSDGYLLAEFRLNLARARLASKAEALLVRLVRQSPTFCLPKKSWSPLFGLKHRKSPKILPTLPSSPSNMLHQNARERGMTFGRE
;
A
#
# COMPACT_ATOMS: atom_id res chain seq x y z
N MET A 1 45.42 24.92 61.98
CA MET A 1 44.75 24.22 60.86
C MET A 1 43.40 23.71 61.36
N THR A 2 42.30 24.02 60.66
CA THR A 2 40.95 23.55 60.99
C THR A 2 40.70 22.19 60.34
N PHE A 3 40.65 21.13 61.14
CA PHE A 3 40.34 19.78 60.65
C PHE A 3 38.85 19.65 60.33
N ILE A 4 38.50 19.57 59.06
CA ILE A 4 37.13 19.33 58.60
C ILE A 4 36.74 17.88 58.93
N ARG A 5 35.88 17.70 59.94
CA ARG A 5 35.45 16.38 60.40
C ARG A 5 34.31 15.88 59.51
N ILE A 6 34.64 15.04 58.53
CA ILE A 6 33.67 14.48 57.57
C ILE A 6 32.63 13.64 58.32
N ASN A 7 31.34 13.99 58.18
CA ASN A 7 30.25 13.21 58.76
C ASN A 7 29.94 12.01 57.86
N LEU A 8 30.29 10.81 58.34
CA LEU A 8 30.18 9.54 57.62
C LEU A 8 28.80 9.33 56.98
N ARG A 9 27.72 9.69 57.69
CA ARG A 9 26.33 9.56 57.23
C ARG A 9 26.03 10.45 56.02
N ASN A 10 26.61 11.65 55.99
CA ASN A 10 26.42 12.61 54.89
C ASN A 10 27.21 12.17 53.65
N THR A 11 28.44 11.66 53.82
CA THR A 11 29.19 11.03 52.71
C THR A 11 28.48 9.79 52.15
N LEU A 12 27.93 8.93 53.01
CA LEU A 12 27.18 7.76 52.55
C LEU A 12 25.93 8.16 51.74
N PHE A 13 25.17 9.16 52.22
CA PHE A 13 24.03 9.70 51.47
C PHE A 13 24.46 10.30 50.12
N PHE A 14 25.56 11.05 50.09
CA PHE A 14 26.11 11.62 48.84
C PHE A 14 26.57 10.54 47.85
N LEU A 15 27.22 9.47 48.32
CA LEU A 15 27.62 8.33 47.49
C LEU A 15 26.40 7.58 46.91
N ILE A 16 25.36 7.36 47.72
CA ILE A 16 24.11 6.76 47.26
C ILE A 16 23.42 7.66 46.22
N ALA A 17 23.27 8.96 46.52
CA ALA A 17 22.64 9.92 45.62
C ALA A 17 23.41 10.06 44.28
N SER A 18 24.74 10.17 44.32
CA SER A 18 25.56 10.20 43.11
C SER A 18 25.53 8.89 42.33
N SER A 19 25.43 7.73 42.99
CA SER A 19 25.19 6.44 42.33
C SER A 19 23.83 6.39 41.60
N PHE A 20 22.76 6.94 42.20
CA PHE A 20 21.45 7.03 41.53
C PHE A 20 21.47 8.04 40.37
N ILE A 21 22.15 9.18 40.51
CA ILE A 21 22.33 10.16 39.42
C ILE A 21 23.15 9.56 38.27
N TYR A 22 24.21 8.81 38.58
CA TYR A 22 25.03 8.12 37.58
C TYR A 22 24.22 7.01 36.88
N LEU A 23 23.42 6.24 37.61
CA LEU A 23 22.52 5.24 37.01
C LEU A 23 21.45 5.90 36.12
N ALA A 24 20.87 7.03 36.54
CA ALA A 24 19.94 7.79 35.72
C ALA A 24 20.61 8.37 34.46
N PHE A 25 21.86 8.82 34.56
CA PHE A 25 22.67 9.26 33.42
C PHE A 25 23.00 8.10 32.46
N LEU A 26 23.33 6.92 32.97
CA LEU A 26 23.51 5.71 32.16
C LEU A 26 22.20 5.31 31.46
N ILE A 27 21.06 5.35 32.14
CA ILE A 27 19.75 5.06 31.52
C ILE A 27 19.39 6.12 30.45
N TRP A 28 19.70 7.39 30.71
CA TRP A 28 19.47 8.48 29.75
C TRP A 28 20.36 8.37 28.51
N THR A 29 21.62 7.94 28.66
CA THR A 29 22.57 7.76 27.55
C THR A 29 22.46 6.40 26.85
N ALA A 30 21.87 5.38 27.51
CA ALA A 30 21.53 4.09 26.91
C ALA A 30 20.15 4.07 26.22
N LYS A 31 19.43 5.20 26.23
CA LYS A 31 18.05 5.32 25.72
C LYS A 31 17.92 4.97 24.23
N ASP A 32 19.01 5.07 23.47
CA ASP A 32 19.11 4.72 22.05
C ASP A 32 19.67 3.30 21.80
N ARG A 33 19.73 2.43 22.82
CA ARG A 33 20.33 1.08 22.74
C ARG A 33 19.54 -0.02 23.45
N ILE A 34 18.21 0.00 23.35
CA ILE A 34 17.50 -1.28 23.33
C ILE A 34 17.93 -1.97 22.03
N PRO A 35 18.43 -3.23 22.04
CA PRO A 35 18.80 -3.91 20.81
C PRO A 35 17.55 -4.09 19.96
N GLU A 36 17.49 -3.41 18.82
CA GLU A 36 16.43 -3.64 17.85
C GLU A 36 16.51 -5.09 17.38
N PHE A 37 15.39 -5.83 17.47
CA PHE A 37 15.35 -7.23 17.07
C PHE A 37 15.39 -7.31 15.54
N GLU A 38 16.60 -7.41 15.01
CA GLU A 38 16.85 -7.62 13.59
C GLU A 38 16.49 -9.05 13.16
N VAL A 39 15.88 -9.17 11.99
CA VAL A 39 15.65 -10.45 11.29
C VAL A 39 16.21 -10.38 9.89
N GLN A 40 16.57 -11.53 9.30
CA GLN A 40 16.75 -11.61 7.85
C GLN A 40 15.39 -11.36 7.19
N LEU A 41 15.33 -10.42 6.25
CA LEU A 41 14.08 -10.14 5.54
C LEU A 41 13.49 -11.41 4.90
N ARG A 42 14.34 -12.26 4.31
CA ARG A 42 13.94 -13.48 3.59
C ARG A 42 13.22 -14.48 4.50
N ASP A 43 13.58 -14.55 5.78
CA ASP A 43 12.91 -15.43 6.73
C ASP A 43 11.45 -14.99 6.92
N VAL A 44 11.21 -13.68 7.06
CA VAL A 44 9.85 -13.11 7.14
C VAL A 44 9.08 -13.34 5.83
N LEU A 45 9.72 -13.14 4.66
CA LEU A 45 9.07 -13.43 3.36
C LEU A 45 8.65 -14.92 3.28
N SER A 46 9.50 -15.83 3.75
CA SER A 46 9.25 -17.28 3.73
C SER A 46 8.05 -17.68 4.57
N TYR A 47 7.94 -17.17 5.80
CA TYR A 47 6.77 -17.42 6.65
C TYR A 47 5.50 -16.74 6.12
N VAL A 48 5.61 -15.65 5.34
CA VAL A 48 4.47 -14.96 4.74
C VAL A 48 3.86 -15.72 3.56
N VAL A 49 4.68 -16.32 2.66
CA VAL A 49 4.11 -17.19 1.60
C VAL A 49 3.53 -18.47 2.21
N LEU A 50 4.28 -19.12 3.11
CA LEU A 50 3.83 -20.32 3.83
C LEU A 50 2.51 -20.09 4.58
N ALA A 51 2.30 -18.90 5.14
CA ALA A 51 1.04 -18.52 5.76
C ALA A 51 -0.12 -18.48 4.75
N ALA A 52 0.04 -17.79 3.61
CA ALA A 52 -1.00 -17.70 2.59
C ALA A 52 -1.41 -19.08 2.03
N GLU A 53 -0.43 -19.97 1.82
CA GLU A 53 -0.68 -21.33 1.32
C GLU A 53 -1.31 -22.23 2.40
N MET A 54 -0.85 -22.16 3.65
CA MET A 54 -1.44 -22.92 4.77
C MET A 54 -2.88 -22.48 5.07
N GLY A 55 -3.16 -21.17 5.04
CA GLY A 55 -4.53 -20.65 5.15
C GLY A 55 -5.43 -21.14 4.01
N GLY A 56 -4.91 -21.15 2.77
CA GLY A 56 -5.60 -21.66 1.60
C GLY A 56 -5.98 -23.14 1.72
N HIS A 57 -5.03 -24.01 2.07
CA HIS A 57 -5.31 -25.42 2.30
C HIS A 57 -6.38 -25.65 3.38
N ALA A 58 -6.39 -24.82 4.44
CA ALA A 58 -7.40 -24.88 5.49
C ALA A 58 -8.80 -24.48 5.02
N ILE A 59 -8.92 -23.48 4.14
CA ILE A 59 -10.20 -23.12 3.49
C ILE A 59 -10.73 -24.30 2.67
N VAL A 60 -9.88 -24.94 1.85
CA VAL A 60 -10.29 -26.09 1.01
C VAL A 60 -10.75 -27.27 1.87
N ARG A 61 -10.01 -27.60 2.95
CA ARG A 61 -10.42 -28.65 3.92
C ARG A 61 -11.76 -28.30 4.58
N THR A 62 -11.91 -27.07 5.09
CA THR A 62 -13.14 -26.62 5.76
C THR A 62 -14.36 -26.67 4.83
N PHE A 63 -14.18 -26.28 3.55
CA PHE A 63 -15.22 -26.35 2.52
C PHE A 63 -15.60 -27.79 2.14
N ALA A 64 -14.63 -28.71 2.07
CA ALA A 64 -14.87 -30.12 1.80
C ALA A 64 -15.68 -30.80 2.92
N GLU A 65 -15.41 -30.47 4.18
CA GLU A 65 -16.14 -30.98 5.34
C GLU A 65 -17.57 -30.42 5.43
N ASN A 66 -17.75 -29.12 5.21
CA ASN A 66 -19.01 -28.41 5.48
C ASN A 66 -19.59 -27.76 4.22
N ARG A 67 -20.23 -28.57 3.37
CA ARG A 67 -21.06 -28.12 2.23
C ARG A 67 -22.18 -27.14 2.60
N LYS A 68 -22.51 -27.01 3.88
CA LYS A 68 -23.28 -25.88 4.44
C LYS A 68 -22.33 -25.08 5.33
N LEU A 69 -21.77 -24.01 4.79
CA LEU A 69 -20.93 -23.09 5.53
C LEU A 69 -21.73 -22.48 6.70
N ARG A 70 -21.16 -22.50 7.90
CA ARG A 70 -21.72 -21.76 9.04
C ARG A 70 -21.28 -20.31 8.89
N VAL A 71 -22.25 -19.44 8.59
CA VAL A 71 -22.05 -18.01 8.41
C VAL A 71 -22.51 -17.28 9.67
N VAL A 72 -21.73 -16.28 10.09
CA VAL A 72 -22.03 -15.34 11.17
C VAL A 72 -22.00 -13.93 10.59
N GLU A 73 -22.90 -13.05 11.01
CA GLU A 73 -22.83 -11.62 10.65
C GLU A 73 -21.96 -10.90 11.68
N LYS A 74 -20.87 -10.29 11.19
CA LYS A 74 -19.77 -9.70 11.98
C LYS A 74 -20.14 -8.30 12.48
N SER A 75 -20.76 -7.48 11.62
CA SER A 75 -21.54 -6.29 11.99
C SER A 75 -22.31 -5.72 10.78
N GLN A 76 -23.25 -4.79 11.01
CA GLN A 76 -23.76 -3.92 9.94
C GLN A 76 -22.79 -2.74 9.72
N MET A 77 -22.21 -2.64 8.52
CA MET A 77 -21.41 -1.47 8.13
C MET A 77 -22.29 -0.30 7.66
N ASP A 78 -21.73 0.92 7.69
CA ASP A 78 -22.27 2.15 7.05
C ASP A 78 -22.66 1.98 5.57
N VAL A 79 -22.21 0.89 4.93
CA VAL A 79 -22.44 0.53 3.52
C VAL A 79 -23.74 -0.29 3.33
N GLY A 80 -24.46 -0.63 4.41
CA GLY A 80 -25.82 -1.20 4.34
C GLY A 80 -25.89 -2.68 3.96
N ARG A 81 -24.83 -3.45 4.19
CA ARG A 81 -24.81 -4.92 4.14
C ARG A 81 -24.11 -5.46 5.39
N PRO A 82 -24.48 -6.66 5.88
CA PRO A 82 -23.70 -7.34 6.90
C PRO A 82 -22.34 -7.75 6.34
N GLU A 83 -21.29 -7.55 7.14
CA GLU A 83 -19.97 -8.15 6.91
C GLU A 83 -20.07 -9.63 7.34
N LEU A 84 -19.74 -10.58 6.44
CA LEU A 84 -19.92 -12.02 6.70
C LEU A 84 -18.64 -12.66 7.22
N LEU A 85 -18.78 -13.64 8.11
CA LEU A 85 -17.69 -14.41 8.71
C LEU A 85 -18.03 -15.90 8.66
N THR A 86 -17.06 -16.79 8.39
CA THR A 86 -17.24 -18.24 8.48
C THR A 86 -16.15 -18.91 9.32
N LYS A 87 -16.31 -20.21 9.58
CA LYS A 87 -15.27 -21.03 10.22
C LYS A 87 -13.95 -21.03 9.44
N ALA A 88 -13.99 -20.90 8.10
CA ALA A 88 -12.81 -20.98 7.25
C ALA A 88 -11.88 -19.76 7.43
N ASP A 89 -12.47 -18.56 7.52
CA ASP A 89 -11.77 -17.29 7.76
C ASP A 89 -11.03 -17.35 9.11
N LEU A 90 -11.71 -17.82 10.16
CA LEU A 90 -11.14 -17.97 11.51
C LEU A 90 -10.02 -19.02 11.57
N ILE A 91 -10.18 -20.19 10.94
CA ILE A 91 -9.13 -21.23 10.89
C ILE A 91 -7.91 -20.74 10.10
N SER A 92 -8.14 -20.14 8.92
CA SER A 92 -7.10 -19.59 8.05
C SER A 92 -6.29 -18.54 8.81
N ASN A 93 -6.98 -17.57 9.43
CA ASN A 93 -6.36 -16.55 10.28
C ASN A 93 -5.53 -17.17 11.42
N HIS A 94 -6.07 -18.15 12.15
CA HIS A 94 -5.35 -18.78 13.26
C HIS A 94 -4.06 -19.45 12.79
N LEU A 95 -4.09 -20.17 11.67
CA LEU A 95 -2.90 -20.81 11.09
C LEU A 95 -1.87 -19.78 10.63
N MET A 96 -2.29 -18.76 9.88
CA MET A 96 -1.42 -17.67 9.42
C MET A 96 -0.75 -16.93 10.60
N LEU A 97 -1.52 -16.60 11.63
CA LEU A 97 -1.00 -15.98 12.85
C LEU A 97 -0.11 -16.94 13.66
N SER A 98 -0.40 -18.24 13.70
CA SER A 98 0.43 -19.23 14.41
C SER A 98 1.86 -19.30 13.83
N LEU A 99 1.99 -19.22 12.51
CA LEU A 99 3.28 -19.16 11.82
C LEU A 99 4.02 -17.85 12.12
N LEU A 100 3.35 -16.70 12.03
CA LEU A 100 3.98 -15.39 12.18
C LEU A 100 4.30 -15.01 13.63
N ARG A 101 3.61 -15.62 14.62
CA ARG A 101 4.00 -15.60 16.05
C ARG A 101 5.43 -16.13 16.30
N ARG A 102 6.06 -16.80 15.33
CA ARG A 102 7.49 -17.16 15.35
C ARG A 102 8.41 -15.93 15.49
N PHE A 103 7.92 -14.74 15.15
CA PHE A 103 8.61 -13.45 15.34
C PHE A 103 7.86 -12.60 16.39
N PRO A 104 8.17 -12.69 17.70
CA PRO A 104 7.29 -12.18 18.77
C PRO A 104 7.05 -10.66 18.79
N LEU A 105 7.85 -9.88 18.05
CA LEU A 105 7.73 -8.42 17.93
C LEU A 105 7.39 -7.97 16.50
N LEU A 106 7.08 -8.91 15.60
CA LEU A 106 6.60 -8.59 14.26
C LEU A 106 5.20 -8.00 14.34
N LYS A 107 5.01 -6.80 13.77
CA LYS A 107 3.68 -6.19 13.73
C LYS A 107 2.84 -6.85 12.64
N VAL A 108 1.87 -7.66 13.03
CA VAL A 108 0.90 -8.29 12.12
C VAL A 108 -0.46 -7.62 12.29
N ILE A 109 -1.12 -7.28 11.19
CA ILE A 109 -2.51 -6.84 11.13
C ILE A 109 -3.26 -7.82 10.22
N SER A 110 -4.32 -8.40 10.74
CA SER A 110 -5.23 -9.28 10.01
C SER A 110 -6.63 -8.69 10.05
N GLU A 111 -7.47 -9.00 9.05
CA GLU A 111 -8.91 -8.72 9.12
C GLU A 111 -9.53 -9.32 10.40
N GLU A 112 -9.20 -10.57 10.68
CA GLU A 112 -9.88 -11.33 11.72
C GLU A 112 -9.26 -11.13 13.10
N LYS A 113 -10.01 -10.42 13.95
CA LYS A 113 -9.70 -10.16 15.35
C LYS A 113 -10.09 -11.42 16.14
N SER A 114 -9.11 -12.03 16.82
CA SER A 114 -9.17 -13.44 17.21
C SER A 114 -10.32 -13.80 18.16
N GLU A 115 -11.31 -14.54 17.66
CA GLU A 115 -12.14 -15.41 18.48
C GLU A 115 -11.35 -16.64 18.96
N PHE A 116 -11.75 -17.23 20.08
CA PHE A 116 -10.98 -18.28 20.77
C PHE A 116 -11.19 -19.69 20.15
N LEU A 117 -10.63 -19.91 18.95
CA LEU A 117 -10.32 -21.28 18.50
C LEU A 117 -9.20 -21.86 19.37
N SER A 118 -9.31 -23.14 19.77
CA SER A 118 -8.20 -23.83 20.42
C SER A 118 -7.29 -24.49 19.38
N GLU A 119 -6.00 -24.70 19.71
CA GLU A 119 -5.08 -25.43 18.81
C GLU A 119 -5.65 -26.81 18.42
N LYS A 120 -6.40 -27.47 19.31
CA LYS A 120 -7.05 -28.77 19.02
C LYS A 120 -8.10 -28.71 17.93
N ASP A 121 -8.80 -27.59 17.80
CA ASP A 121 -9.79 -27.38 16.73
C ASP A 121 -9.11 -27.16 15.38
N VAL A 122 -7.89 -26.62 15.40
CA VAL A 122 -7.13 -26.13 14.24
C VAL A 122 -6.11 -27.16 13.71
N GLU A 123 -5.58 -28.04 14.57
CA GLU A 123 -4.51 -29.00 14.23
C GLU A 123 -4.83 -29.85 12.97
N GLN A 124 -6.07 -30.32 12.84
CA GLN A 124 -6.53 -31.09 11.66
C GLN A 124 -6.46 -30.33 10.32
N TYR A 125 -6.38 -29.00 10.37
CA TYR A 125 -6.25 -28.13 9.19
C TYR A 125 -4.80 -27.71 8.92
N ARG A 126 -3.87 -27.94 9.87
CA ARG A 126 -2.43 -27.76 9.66
C ARG A 126 -1.97 -28.74 8.58
N ALA A 127 -1.06 -28.28 7.72
CA ALA A 127 -0.54 -29.05 6.61
C ALA A 127 0.97 -29.25 6.79
N ASP A 128 1.41 -30.50 6.94
CA ASP A 128 2.82 -30.90 7.16
C ASP A 128 3.62 -30.82 5.85
N ASN A 129 3.61 -29.64 5.24
CA ASN A 129 4.07 -29.41 3.88
C ASN A 129 5.57 -29.11 3.83
N TYR A 130 6.40 -30.10 4.20
CA TYR A 130 7.86 -29.98 4.13
C TYR A 130 8.37 -29.74 2.69
N GLU A 131 7.77 -30.39 1.70
CA GLU A 131 8.12 -30.24 0.28
C GLU A 131 7.81 -28.82 -0.25
N LEU A 132 6.67 -28.25 0.15
CA LEU A 132 6.29 -26.86 -0.13
C LEU A 132 7.32 -25.89 0.46
N TRP A 133 7.77 -26.11 1.71
CA TRP A 133 8.83 -25.30 2.31
C TRP A 133 10.16 -25.40 1.55
N LEU A 134 10.50 -26.56 0.98
CA LEU A 134 11.69 -26.70 0.12
C LEU A 134 11.54 -25.91 -1.20
N GLY A 135 10.41 -26.02 -1.90
CA GLY A 135 10.14 -25.27 -3.13
C GLY A 135 10.15 -23.75 -2.91
N LEU A 136 9.44 -23.28 -1.87
CA LEU A 136 9.47 -21.89 -1.44
C LEU A 136 10.90 -21.42 -1.12
N ARG A 137 11.70 -22.24 -0.43
CA ARG A 137 13.07 -21.87 -0.07
C ARG A 137 13.97 -21.67 -1.30
N GLU A 138 13.82 -22.48 -2.35
CA GLU A 138 14.54 -22.25 -3.60
C GLU A 138 14.07 -20.96 -4.29
N ALA A 139 12.76 -20.75 -4.40
CA ALA A 139 12.19 -19.54 -4.99
C ALA A 139 12.69 -18.27 -4.28
N LEU A 140 12.57 -18.24 -2.95
CA LEU A 140 12.90 -17.09 -2.11
C LEU A 140 14.42 -16.89 -1.95
N SER A 141 15.24 -17.88 -2.33
CA SER A 141 16.70 -17.71 -2.43
C SER A 141 17.11 -16.67 -3.48
N LYS A 142 16.23 -16.39 -4.46
CA LYS A 142 16.43 -15.49 -5.60
C LYS A 142 16.23 -14.01 -5.20
N PHE A 143 15.46 -13.73 -4.15
CA PHE A 143 15.28 -12.39 -3.59
C PHE A 143 16.48 -11.96 -2.72
N PRO A 144 16.86 -10.67 -2.68
CA PRO A 144 17.87 -10.20 -1.75
C PRO A 144 17.46 -10.44 -0.29
N SER A 145 18.44 -10.52 0.60
CA SER A 145 18.21 -10.50 2.04
C SER A 145 19.21 -9.63 2.75
N TRP A 146 18.72 -8.86 3.71
CA TRP A 146 19.50 -8.07 4.64
C TRP A 146 18.85 -8.15 6.01
N ARG A 147 19.60 -7.75 7.05
CA ARG A 147 19.05 -7.60 8.39
C ARG A 147 18.26 -6.31 8.51
N ILE A 148 17.06 -6.41 9.08
CA ILE A 148 16.14 -5.30 9.25
C ILE A 148 15.45 -5.37 10.62
N PRO A 149 15.36 -4.26 11.37
CA PRO A 149 14.57 -4.17 12.60
C PRO A 149 13.11 -4.58 12.40
N LEU A 150 12.60 -5.51 13.22
CA LEU A 150 11.19 -5.92 13.21
C LEU A 150 10.22 -4.75 13.35
N ALA A 151 10.59 -3.70 14.08
CA ALA A 151 9.77 -2.49 14.28
C ALA A 151 9.48 -1.71 12.98
N ARG A 152 10.27 -1.89 11.92
CA ARG A 152 10.06 -1.28 10.60
C ARG A 152 9.18 -2.12 9.67
N ILE A 153 8.93 -3.37 10.04
CA ILE A 153 8.11 -4.31 9.27
C ILE A 153 6.67 -4.27 9.80
N THR A 154 5.70 -4.19 8.88
CA THR A 154 4.30 -4.53 9.15
C THR A 154 3.84 -5.57 8.16
N VAL A 155 3.32 -6.69 8.66
CA VAL A 155 2.64 -7.71 7.84
C VAL A 155 1.14 -7.41 7.83
N TRP A 156 0.54 -7.37 6.64
CA TRP A 156 -0.91 -7.24 6.45
C TRP A 156 -1.47 -8.55 5.89
N ILE A 157 -2.61 -9.01 6.42
CA ILE A 157 -3.23 -10.30 6.11
C ILE A 157 -4.72 -10.11 5.83
N ASP A 158 -5.17 -10.67 4.71
CA ASP A 158 -6.54 -11.10 4.52
C ASP A 158 -6.54 -12.65 4.54
N PRO A 159 -7.19 -13.29 5.54
CA PRO A 159 -7.22 -14.73 5.67
C PRO A 159 -8.19 -15.41 4.70
N LEU A 160 -9.16 -14.69 4.12
CA LEU A 160 -10.14 -15.20 3.15
C LEU A 160 -10.79 -14.02 2.37
N ASP A 161 -10.08 -13.55 1.34
CA ASP A 161 -10.62 -12.56 0.41
C ASP A 161 -11.85 -13.14 -0.29
N ALA A 162 -12.92 -12.35 -0.37
CA ALA A 162 -14.22 -12.70 -0.95
C ALA A 162 -15.09 -13.68 -0.12
N THR A 163 -15.19 -13.52 1.21
CA THR A 163 -16.11 -14.29 2.07
C THR A 163 -17.57 -14.31 1.57
N GLN A 164 -18.07 -13.18 1.01
CA GLN A 164 -19.39 -13.13 0.37
C GLN A 164 -19.49 -14.16 -0.76
N GLU A 165 -18.59 -14.11 -1.74
CA GLU A 165 -18.51 -15.08 -2.83
C GLU A 165 -18.29 -16.53 -2.35
N PHE A 166 -17.53 -16.72 -1.27
CA PHE A 166 -17.32 -18.05 -0.67
C PHE A 166 -18.65 -18.63 -0.16
N THR A 167 -19.48 -17.83 0.53
CA THR A 167 -20.82 -18.26 0.95
C THR A 167 -21.79 -18.48 -0.22
N GLU A 168 -21.59 -17.82 -1.35
CA GLU A 168 -22.31 -18.05 -2.62
C GLU A 168 -21.80 -19.30 -3.36
N GLY A 169 -20.74 -19.97 -2.89
CA GLY A 169 -20.10 -21.11 -3.55
C GLY A 169 -19.24 -20.73 -4.76
N LEU A 170 -18.99 -19.44 -4.99
CA LEU A 170 -18.23 -18.89 -6.12
C LEU A 170 -16.73 -18.86 -5.79
N THR A 171 -16.22 -20.06 -5.51
CA THR A 171 -14.86 -20.38 -5.07
C THR A 171 -13.74 -19.81 -5.95
N GLN A 172 -14.00 -19.51 -7.22
CA GLN A 172 -13.01 -18.92 -8.14
C GLN A 172 -12.57 -17.50 -7.77
N TYR A 173 -13.33 -16.79 -6.92
CA TYR A 173 -12.96 -15.45 -6.44
C TYR A 173 -12.16 -15.46 -5.14
N VAL A 174 -12.13 -16.59 -4.43
CA VAL A 174 -11.55 -16.70 -3.10
C VAL A 174 -10.03 -16.67 -3.19
N THR A 175 -9.38 -15.80 -2.41
CA THR A 175 -7.92 -15.79 -2.26
C THR A 175 -7.50 -15.66 -0.80
N VAL A 176 -6.24 -15.94 -0.51
CA VAL A 176 -5.61 -15.62 0.77
C VAL A 176 -4.47 -14.65 0.46
N MET A 177 -4.44 -13.50 1.13
CA MET A 177 -3.53 -12.41 0.80
C MET A 177 -2.62 -12.10 1.98
N ALA A 178 -1.32 -12.04 1.74
CA ALA A 178 -0.33 -11.68 2.76
C ALA A 178 0.73 -10.73 2.19
N CYS A 179 1.10 -9.71 2.94
CA CYS A 179 1.93 -8.60 2.47
C CYS A 179 2.99 -8.23 3.50
N VAL A 180 4.20 -7.89 3.06
CA VAL A 180 5.24 -7.29 3.90
C VAL A 180 5.44 -5.83 3.49
N ALA A 181 5.05 -4.92 4.37
CA ALA A 181 5.33 -3.50 4.24
C ALA A 181 6.55 -3.11 5.10
N ILE A 182 7.46 -2.31 4.53
CA ILE A 182 8.61 -1.72 5.24
C ILE A 182 8.43 -0.20 5.27
N ASP A 183 8.45 0.39 6.47
CA ASP A 183 8.17 1.81 6.70
C ASP A 183 6.86 2.30 6.04
N GLY A 184 5.87 1.39 5.90
CA GLY A 184 4.59 1.64 5.25
C GLY A 184 4.56 1.54 3.72
N LYS A 185 5.67 1.18 3.07
CA LYS A 185 5.71 0.86 1.63
C LYS A 185 5.50 -0.65 1.43
N PRO A 186 4.64 -1.12 0.51
CA PRO A 186 4.48 -2.54 0.24
C PRO A 186 5.68 -3.04 -0.57
N ILE A 187 6.52 -3.91 0.01
CA ILE A 187 7.78 -4.38 -0.59
C ILE A 187 7.66 -5.81 -1.12
N PHE A 188 6.85 -6.66 -0.46
CA PHE A 188 6.60 -8.03 -0.87
C PHE A 188 5.11 -8.37 -0.71
N GLY A 189 4.59 -9.19 -1.61
CA GLY A 189 3.23 -9.72 -1.54
C GLY A 189 3.17 -11.19 -1.91
N ALA A 190 2.17 -11.88 -1.39
CA ALA A 190 1.73 -13.21 -1.77
C ALA A 190 0.21 -13.22 -1.86
N ILE A 191 -0.31 -13.79 -2.95
CA ILE A 191 -1.73 -14.08 -3.12
C ILE A 191 -1.84 -15.53 -3.55
N HIS A 192 -2.54 -16.33 -2.74
CA HIS A 192 -2.82 -17.74 -3.01
C HIS A 192 -4.29 -17.92 -3.40
N SER A 193 -4.57 -18.72 -4.42
CA SER A 193 -5.92 -19.06 -4.89
C SER A 193 -6.25 -20.51 -4.50
N PRO A 194 -6.96 -20.75 -3.38
CA PRO A 194 -7.04 -22.07 -2.75
C PRO A 194 -7.63 -23.15 -3.66
N PHE A 195 -8.67 -22.79 -4.42
CA PHE A 195 -9.39 -23.71 -5.31
C PHE A 195 -8.72 -23.93 -6.67
N LEU A 196 -7.63 -23.20 -6.95
CA LEU A 196 -6.73 -23.48 -8.08
C LEU A 196 -5.42 -24.13 -7.62
N ASN A 197 -5.11 -24.10 -6.32
CA ASN A 197 -3.82 -24.46 -5.74
C ASN A 197 -2.64 -23.71 -6.40
N GLU A 198 -2.88 -22.44 -6.77
CA GLU A 198 -1.90 -21.54 -7.39
C GLU A 198 -1.50 -20.44 -6.41
N THR A 199 -0.21 -20.12 -6.34
CA THR A 199 0.29 -18.97 -5.59
C THR A 199 1.04 -18.03 -6.52
N VAL A 200 0.83 -16.73 -6.37
CA VAL A 200 1.67 -15.69 -6.99
C VAL A 200 2.26 -14.86 -5.86
N PHE A 201 3.59 -14.83 -5.79
CA PHE A 201 4.33 -13.96 -4.88
C PHE A 201 5.38 -13.13 -5.63
N GLY A 202 5.87 -12.07 -5.00
CA GLY A 202 6.75 -11.13 -5.67
C GLY A 202 7.29 -10.05 -4.74
N MET A 203 8.47 -9.55 -5.10
CA MET A 203 9.15 -8.45 -4.42
C MET A 203 9.36 -7.30 -5.39
N VAL A 204 9.10 -6.07 -4.94
CA VAL A 204 9.31 -4.86 -5.71
C VAL A 204 10.78 -4.80 -6.17
N ASP A 205 10.98 -4.38 -7.42
CA ASP A 205 12.27 -4.36 -8.13
C ASP A 205 12.94 -5.73 -8.39
N HIS A 206 12.28 -6.85 -8.02
CA HIS A 206 12.80 -8.23 -8.24
C HIS A 206 11.82 -9.19 -8.93
N GLY A 207 10.62 -8.74 -9.31
CA GLY A 207 9.70 -9.50 -10.16
C GLY A 207 8.72 -10.42 -9.43
N LEU A 208 7.99 -11.19 -10.24
CA LEU A 208 6.93 -12.12 -9.82
C LEU A 208 7.35 -13.59 -10.01
N PHE A 209 6.84 -14.46 -9.15
CA PHE A 209 7.08 -15.90 -9.17
C PHE A 209 5.78 -16.68 -8.89
N ASP A 210 5.71 -17.91 -9.42
CA ASP A 210 4.63 -18.86 -9.13
C ASP A 210 4.94 -19.74 -7.89
N SER A 211 4.02 -20.63 -7.52
CA SER A 211 4.19 -21.60 -6.43
C SER A 211 5.36 -22.58 -6.62
N ASN A 212 5.87 -22.74 -7.84
CA ASN A 212 7.06 -23.54 -8.15
C ASN A 212 8.36 -22.72 -8.08
N GLY A 213 8.27 -21.41 -7.82
CA GLY A 213 9.43 -20.51 -7.85
C GLY A 213 9.94 -20.19 -9.25
N LEU A 214 9.12 -20.38 -10.29
CA LEU A 214 9.41 -19.99 -11.66
C LEU A 214 9.03 -18.53 -11.89
N PRO A 215 9.84 -17.74 -12.62
CA PRO A 215 9.57 -16.32 -12.84
C PRO A 215 8.38 -16.11 -13.79
N ILE A 216 7.39 -15.34 -13.34
CA ILE A 216 6.21 -14.99 -14.13
C ILE A 216 6.56 -13.81 -15.06
N SER A 217 6.67 -14.09 -16.36
CA SER A 217 6.90 -13.06 -17.36
C SER A 217 5.66 -12.20 -17.59
N VAL A 218 5.80 -10.90 -17.36
CA VAL A 218 4.81 -9.87 -17.72
C VAL A 218 5.45 -8.98 -18.79
N PRO A 219 5.25 -9.26 -20.09
CA PRO A 219 5.87 -8.47 -21.15
C PRO A 219 5.46 -7.00 -21.08
N SER A 220 6.41 -6.09 -21.33
CA SER A 220 6.16 -4.66 -21.53
C SER A 220 5.47 -4.37 -22.87
N ASP A 221 5.84 -5.12 -23.92
CA ASP A 221 5.66 -4.70 -25.31
C ASP A 221 4.43 -5.35 -26.00
N ARG A 222 3.35 -5.56 -25.25
CA ARG A 222 2.08 -6.03 -25.84
C ARG A 222 1.38 -4.87 -26.54
N GLU A 223 0.96 -5.06 -27.79
CA GLU A 223 0.19 -4.08 -28.55
C GLU A 223 -1.03 -3.55 -27.78
N ASP A 224 -1.41 -2.30 -28.07
CA ASP A 224 -2.58 -1.67 -27.46
C ASP A 224 -3.87 -2.34 -27.99
N LYS A 225 -4.38 -3.33 -27.24
CA LYS A 225 -5.66 -3.99 -27.50
C LYS A 225 -6.75 -2.96 -27.90
N LEU A 226 -7.45 -3.22 -29.01
CA LEU A 226 -8.63 -2.46 -29.44
C LEU A 226 -9.77 -2.46 -28.40
N GLN A 227 -9.75 -3.39 -27.45
CA GLN A 227 -10.66 -3.46 -26.32
C GLN A 227 -9.91 -3.66 -25.00
N LYS A 228 -10.26 -2.87 -23.97
CA LYS A 228 -9.69 -2.95 -22.61
C LYS A 228 -10.72 -3.50 -21.63
N THR A 229 -10.31 -4.37 -20.71
CA THR A 229 -11.19 -4.87 -19.65
C THR A 229 -10.93 -4.12 -18.34
N ILE A 230 -11.99 -3.52 -17.78
CA ILE A 230 -11.96 -2.75 -16.53
C ILE A 230 -12.73 -3.52 -15.45
N LEU A 231 -12.01 -4.00 -14.44
CA LEU A 231 -12.57 -4.70 -13.29
C LEU A 231 -13.13 -3.74 -12.26
N ILE A 232 -14.28 -4.10 -11.68
CA ILE A 232 -14.92 -3.39 -10.56
C ILE A 232 -15.44 -4.38 -9.50
N SER A 233 -15.75 -3.89 -8.30
CA SER A 233 -16.41 -4.71 -7.28
C SER A 233 -17.85 -5.05 -7.68
N ARG A 234 -18.23 -6.34 -7.59
CA ARG A 234 -19.61 -6.79 -7.85
C ARG A 234 -20.62 -6.12 -6.92
N SER A 235 -20.30 -5.98 -5.63
CA SER A 235 -21.21 -5.45 -4.61
C SER A 235 -21.68 -4.01 -4.86
N HIS A 236 -20.92 -3.23 -5.64
CA HIS A 236 -21.19 -1.81 -5.92
C HIS A 236 -21.17 -1.48 -7.42
N ALA A 237 -21.44 -2.47 -8.28
CA ALA A 237 -21.19 -2.38 -9.71
C ALA A 237 -21.87 -1.18 -10.43
N GLY A 238 -23.10 -0.82 -10.05
CA GLY A 238 -23.91 0.20 -10.74
C GLY A 238 -23.27 1.59 -10.78
N THR A 239 -23.14 2.24 -9.61
CA THR A 239 -22.62 3.61 -9.49
C THR A 239 -21.21 3.76 -10.09
N VAL A 240 -20.37 2.73 -9.90
CA VAL A 240 -19.00 2.71 -10.45
C VAL A 240 -19.03 2.60 -11.97
N SER A 241 -19.88 1.75 -12.54
CA SER A 241 -20.00 1.57 -14.00
C SER A 241 -20.31 2.88 -14.72
N ASP A 242 -21.24 3.68 -14.20
CA ASP A 242 -21.63 4.94 -14.85
C ASP A 242 -20.60 6.05 -14.67
N LEU A 243 -19.79 6.02 -13.60
CA LEU A 243 -18.62 6.89 -13.49
C LEU A 243 -17.55 6.51 -14.53
N ILE A 244 -17.27 5.22 -14.69
CA ILE A 244 -16.32 4.69 -15.69
C ILE A 244 -16.77 5.03 -17.11
N LYS A 245 -18.04 4.76 -17.47
CA LYS A 245 -18.57 5.11 -18.81
C LYS A 245 -18.30 6.58 -19.15
N ARG A 246 -18.51 7.50 -18.20
CA ARG A 246 -18.23 8.94 -18.39
C ARG A 246 -16.73 9.26 -18.48
N ALA A 247 -15.87 8.52 -17.77
CA ALA A 247 -14.41 8.72 -17.81
C ALA A 247 -13.75 8.23 -19.12
N PHE A 248 -14.39 7.29 -19.84
CA PHE A 248 -13.88 6.71 -21.08
C PHE A 248 -14.74 7.00 -22.32
N VAL A 249 -15.76 7.85 -22.21
CA VAL A 249 -16.73 8.13 -23.29
C VAL A 249 -16.12 8.73 -24.58
N ASN A 250 -14.95 9.36 -24.46
CA ASN A 250 -14.20 9.96 -25.57
C ASN A 250 -12.95 9.13 -25.97
N ASP A 251 -12.89 7.85 -25.61
CA ASP A 251 -11.83 6.95 -26.07
C ASP A 251 -12.19 6.33 -27.44
N SER A 252 -11.22 6.24 -28.34
CA SER A 252 -11.34 5.45 -29.57
C SER A 252 -11.22 3.94 -29.30
N THR A 253 -10.73 3.57 -28.11
CA THR A 253 -10.59 2.20 -27.63
C THR A 253 -11.89 1.71 -27.01
N SER A 254 -12.36 0.51 -27.39
CA SER A 254 -13.50 -0.14 -26.73
C SER A 254 -13.14 -0.49 -25.28
N TYR A 255 -14.12 -0.50 -24.37
CA TYR A 255 -13.93 -0.99 -23.01
C TYR A 255 -15.08 -1.87 -22.55
N VAL A 256 -14.75 -2.93 -21.81
CA VAL A 256 -15.69 -3.83 -21.14
C VAL A 256 -15.56 -3.62 -19.65
N ILE A 257 -16.68 -3.46 -18.96
CA ILE A 257 -16.74 -3.34 -17.51
C ILE A 257 -17.14 -4.70 -16.94
N GLU A 258 -16.26 -5.29 -16.12
CA GLU A 258 -16.44 -6.65 -15.59
C GLU A 258 -16.54 -6.60 -14.05
N PRO A 259 -17.75 -6.83 -13.47
CA PRO A 259 -17.93 -6.89 -12.02
C PRO A 259 -17.45 -8.23 -11.44
N ALA A 260 -16.46 -8.19 -10.54
CA ALA A 260 -15.83 -9.38 -9.99
C ALA A 260 -15.71 -9.34 -8.45
N GLY A 261 -15.81 -10.52 -7.83
CA GLY A 261 -15.41 -10.76 -6.44
C GLY A 261 -13.90 -10.68 -6.24
N GLY A 262 -13.44 -10.75 -5.00
CA GLY A 262 -12.03 -10.86 -4.60
C GLY A 262 -11.10 -9.70 -4.98
N ALA A 263 -10.56 -8.96 -4.01
CA ALA A 263 -9.51 -7.97 -4.27
C ALA A 263 -8.24 -8.64 -4.84
N GLY A 264 -7.89 -9.82 -4.32
CA GLY A 264 -6.80 -10.64 -4.80
C GLY A 264 -7.09 -11.25 -6.17
N TYR A 265 -8.31 -11.78 -6.39
CA TYR A 265 -8.74 -12.26 -7.72
C TYR A 265 -8.59 -11.17 -8.80
N LYS A 266 -9.07 -9.95 -8.51
CA LYS A 266 -8.95 -8.81 -9.45
C LYS A 266 -7.50 -8.41 -9.70
N THR A 267 -6.63 -8.51 -8.70
CA THR A 267 -5.18 -8.31 -8.86
C THR A 267 -4.56 -9.40 -9.77
N LEU A 268 -4.88 -10.67 -9.54
CA LEU A 268 -4.38 -11.79 -10.35
C LEU A 268 -4.83 -11.70 -11.82
N ARG A 269 -6.04 -11.21 -12.08
CA ARG A 269 -6.54 -10.94 -13.45
C ARG A 269 -5.72 -9.86 -14.18
N LEU A 270 -5.22 -8.83 -13.48
CA LEU A 270 -4.27 -7.86 -14.04
C LEU A 270 -2.91 -8.49 -14.32
N ILE A 271 -2.34 -9.24 -13.37
CA ILE A 271 -1.05 -9.92 -13.52
C ILE A 271 -1.06 -10.88 -14.71
N ARG A 272 -2.15 -11.65 -14.86
CA ARG A 272 -2.42 -12.55 -16.00
C ARG A 272 -2.82 -11.80 -17.29
N GLN A 273 -2.87 -10.46 -17.26
CA GLN A 273 -3.22 -9.55 -18.36
C GLN A 273 -4.56 -9.89 -19.08
N SER A 274 -5.45 -10.54 -18.34
CA SER A 274 -6.85 -10.83 -18.71
C SER A 274 -7.81 -9.75 -18.19
N ALA A 275 -7.25 -8.73 -17.53
CA ALA A 275 -7.80 -7.39 -17.39
C ALA A 275 -6.69 -6.35 -17.62
N ASP A 276 -7.08 -5.09 -17.83
CA ASP A 276 -6.17 -3.98 -18.13
C ASP A 276 -6.16 -2.92 -17.02
N LEU A 277 -7.26 -2.81 -16.26
CA LEU A 277 -7.45 -1.81 -15.20
C LEU A 277 -8.39 -2.36 -14.12
N TYR A 278 -8.13 -2.07 -12.84
CA TYR A 278 -9.06 -2.28 -11.72
C TYR A 278 -9.33 -0.92 -11.08
N ILE A 279 -10.62 -0.55 -10.95
CA ILE A 279 -11.06 0.67 -10.25
C ILE A 279 -11.98 0.29 -9.09
N HIS A 280 -11.77 0.92 -7.94
CA HIS A 280 -12.67 0.86 -6.80
C HIS A 280 -12.83 2.28 -6.22
N THR A 281 -14.06 2.77 -6.06
CA THR A 281 -14.33 4.20 -5.75
C THR A 281 -14.83 4.46 -4.34
N MET A 282 -14.88 3.44 -3.49
CA MET A 282 -15.41 3.49 -2.13
C MET A 282 -14.28 3.23 -1.11
N ALA A 283 -14.66 3.15 0.17
CA ALA A 283 -13.75 2.71 1.21
C ALA A 283 -13.47 1.20 1.10
N ILE A 284 -12.22 0.82 1.32
CA ILE A 284 -11.71 -0.55 1.24
C ILE A 284 -10.63 -0.75 2.33
N LYS A 285 -10.39 -1.97 2.81
CA LYS A 285 -9.39 -2.21 3.87
C LYS A 285 -7.99 -2.25 3.26
N LYS A 286 -6.95 -2.11 4.09
CA LYS A 286 -5.56 -2.14 3.62
C LYS A 286 -5.00 -3.54 3.40
N TRP A 287 -5.57 -4.57 4.03
CA TRP A 287 -5.19 -5.96 3.78
C TRP A 287 -5.60 -6.39 2.36
N ASP A 288 -6.82 -6.04 1.92
CA ASP A 288 -7.33 -6.18 0.54
C ASP A 288 -6.38 -5.64 -0.53
N LEU A 289 -5.55 -4.65 -0.16
CA LEU A 289 -4.72 -3.89 -1.10
C LEU A 289 -3.23 -4.21 -1.02
N CYS A 290 -2.68 -4.46 0.17
CA CYS A 290 -1.23 -4.44 0.40
C CYS A 290 -0.51 -5.48 -0.48
N ALA A 291 -0.99 -6.72 -0.49
CA ALA A 291 -0.38 -7.78 -1.29
C ALA A 291 -0.51 -7.49 -2.79
N GLY A 292 -1.69 -7.03 -3.23
CA GLY A 292 -1.94 -6.68 -4.62
C GLY A 292 -1.08 -5.51 -5.11
N ASP A 293 -0.89 -4.47 -4.29
CA ASP A 293 -0.04 -3.34 -4.60
C ASP A 293 1.45 -3.76 -4.71
N ALA A 294 1.93 -4.60 -3.78
CA ALA A 294 3.28 -5.17 -3.85
C ALA A 294 3.50 -5.96 -5.15
N LEU A 295 2.58 -6.87 -5.50
CA LEU A 295 2.71 -7.69 -6.73
C LEU A 295 2.63 -6.85 -8.00
N ILE A 296 1.71 -5.87 -8.06
CA ILE A 296 1.57 -5.00 -9.23
C ILE A 296 2.80 -4.11 -9.41
N ARG A 297 3.40 -3.60 -8.34
CA ARG A 297 4.71 -2.91 -8.40
C ARG A 297 5.85 -3.85 -8.81
N SER A 298 5.84 -5.09 -8.33
CA SER A 298 6.81 -6.12 -8.73
C SER A 298 6.75 -6.44 -10.23
N ALA A 299 5.59 -6.24 -10.87
CA ALA A 299 5.37 -6.34 -12.30
C ALA A 299 5.51 -5.00 -13.07
N GLY A 300 6.08 -3.96 -12.47
CA GLY A 300 6.27 -2.63 -13.09
C GLY A 300 5.02 -1.75 -13.19
N GLY A 301 3.90 -2.21 -12.63
CA GLY A 301 2.65 -1.46 -12.51
C GLY A 301 2.57 -0.56 -11.28
N VAL A 302 1.37 -0.03 -11.00
CA VAL A 302 1.14 0.81 -9.81
C VAL A 302 -0.32 0.79 -9.34
N LEU A 303 -0.51 0.92 -8.02
CA LEU A 303 -1.75 1.37 -7.38
C LEU A 303 -1.63 2.85 -6.99
N LEU A 304 -2.64 3.65 -7.35
CA LEU A 304 -2.76 5.08 -7.01
C LEU A 304 -4.13 5.38 -6.38
N ALA A 305 -4.15 6.18 -5.30
CA ALA A 305 -5.38 6.68 -4.70
C ALA A 305 -6.07 7.74 -5.62
N LEU A 306 -7.41 7.71 -5.69
CA LEU A 306 -8.15 8.52 -6.70
C LEU A 306 -8.18 10.02 -6.40
N ASP A 307 -8.20 10.39 -5.12
CA ASP A 307 -8.23 11.78 -4.64
C ASP A 307 -6.95 12.55 -4.99
N ASN A 308 -5.79 11.97 -4.67
CA ASN A 308 -4.51 12.67 -4.67
C ASN A 308 -3.52 12.12 -5.72
N GLY A 309 -3.72 10.91 -6.25
CA GLY A 309 -2.83 10.30 -7.24
C GLY A 309 -1.50 9.78 -6.68
N LEU A 310 -1.42 9.54 -5.36
CA LEU A 310 -0.24 9.05 -4.66
C LEU A 310 -0.37 7.54 -4.35
N PRO A 311 0.75 6.85 -4.05
CA PRO A 311 0.74 5.52 -3.44
C PRO A 311 0.01 5.50 -2.08
N ILE A 312 -0.54 4.35 -1.71
CA ILE A 312 -1.15 4.15 -0.39
C ILE A 312 -0.07 3.94 0.68
N ASP A 313 -0.32 4.50 1.87
CA ASP A 313 0.51 4.37 3.06
C ASP A 313 0.02 3.19 3.94
N TYR A 314 0.80 2.12 3.97
CA TYR A 314 0.55 0.92 4.77
C TYR A 314 1.25 0.98 6.14
N SER A 315 1.70 2.17 6.58
CA SER A 315 2.27 2.33 7.92
C SER A 315 1.19 2.09 8.99
N ALA A 316 1.44 1.11 9.85
CA ALA A 316 0.59 0.85 10.99
C ALA A 316 0.88 1.85 12.11
N LYS A 317 0.39 3.08 11.93
CA LYS A 317 0.48 4.17 12.92
C LYS A 317 -0.02 3.70 14.28
N THR A 318 0.61 4.14 15.36
CA THR A 318 0.21 3.75 16.72
C THR A 318 -1.05 4.52 17.11
N ALA A 319 -2.06 3.83 17.66
CA ALA A 319 -3.37 4.42 17.98
C ALA A 319 -3.33 5.65 18.92
N ALA A 320 -2.22 5.88 19.61
CA ALA A 320 -1.96 7.10 20.37
C ALA A 320 -2.05 8.41 19.54
N ALA A 321 -1.91 8.35 18.21
CA ALA A 321 -1.95 9.52 17.34
C ALA A 321 -3.31 9.80 16.67
N THR A 322 -4.24 8.84 16.66
CA THR A 322 -5.53 8.94 15.97
C THR A 322 -6.63 8.23 16.76
N LYS A 323 -7.73 8.92 17.05
CA LYS A 323 -8.80 8.51 17.99
C LYS A 323 -9.64 7.27 17.62
N THR A 324 -9.21 6.44 16.66
CA THR A 324 -9.88 5.18 16.29
C THR A 324 -8.90 4.28 15.53
N SER A 325 -8.91 2.97 15.83
CA SER A 325 -8.15 1.95 15.09
C SER A 325 -8.49 1.95 13.60
N ASP A 326 -9.78 2.03 13.31
CA ASP A 326 -10.34 1.71 12.00
C ASP A 326 -9.97 2.77 10.94
N GLN A 327 -9.51 3.96 11.38
CA GLN A 327 -8.95 4.98 10.48
C GLN A 327 -7.55 4.64 9.94
N ILE A 328 -6.86 3.69 10.57
CA ILE A 328 -5.50 3.24 10.19
C ILE A 328 -5.59 2.05 9.23
N GLU A 329 -6.64 1.23 9.38
CA GLU A 329 -6.91 -0.01 8.65
C GLU A 329 -7.69 0.21 7.33
N VAL A 330 -8.46 1.31 7.21
CA VAL A 330 -9.30 1.62 6.03
C VAL A 330 -8.66 2.68 5.13
N HIS A 331 -8.60 2.42 3.81
CA HIS A 331 -8.38 3.44 2.78
C HIS A 331 -9.73 3.94 2.26
N LYS A 332 -10.05 5.22 2.48
CA LYS A 332 -11.41 5.77 2.26
C LYS A 332 -11.68 6.30 0.85
N ASN A 333 -10.65 6.65 0.11
CA ASN A 333 -10.78 7.54 -1.06
C ASN A 333 -10.80 6.79 -2.41
N GLY A 334 -10.89 5.46 -2.39
CA GLY A 334 -10.80 4.60 -3.57
C GLY A 334 -9.42 4.62 -4.25
N PHE A 335 -9.23 3.73 -5.21
CA PHE A 335 -7.98 3.58 -5.96
C PHE A 335 -8.23 3.15 -7.41
N LEU A 336 -7.19 3.31 -8.23
CA LEU A 336 -7.01 2.54 -9.46
C LEU A 336 -5.71 1.73 -9.39
N MET A 337 -5.72 0.56 -10.01
CA MET A 337 -4.60 -0.37 -10.08
C MET A 337 -4.45 -0.86 -11.52
N THR A 338 -3.24 -0.79 -12.08
CA THR A 338 -2.94 -1.28 -13.43
C THR A 338 -1.45 -1.56 -13.62
N LEU A 339 -1.14 -2.44 -14.57
CA LEU A 339 0.23 -2.69 -15.04
C LEU A 339 0.75 -1.60 -15.99
N ARG A 340 -0.11 -0.82 -16.66
CA ARG A 340 0.32 0.06 -17.76
C ARG A 340 -0.46 1.37 -17.84
N SER A 341 0.17 2.38 -18.44
CA SER A 341 -0.42 3.70 -18.70
C SER A 341 -1.16 4.34 -17.51
N PRO A 342 -0.67 4.20 -16.24
CA PRO A 342 -1.44 4.57 -15.05
C PRO A 342 -1.77 6.06 -15.00
N PHE A 343 -0.87 6.93 -15.47
CA PHE A 343 -1.10 8.37 -15.55
C PHE A 343 -2.20 8.71 -16.57
N SER A 344 -2.30 8.00 -17.68
CA SER A 344 -3.35 8.17 -18.68
C SER A 344 -4.73 7.79 -18.11
N PHE A 345 -4.81 6.67 -17.39
CA PHE A 345 -6.02 6.25 -16.69
C PHE A 345 -6.40 7.23 -15.55
N TYR A 346 -5.43 7.63 -14.72
CA TYR A 346 -5.65 8.59 -13.63
C TYR A 346 -6.13 9.96 -14.13
N GLN A 347 -5.50 10.52 -15.17
CA GLN A 347 -5.91 11.81 -15.73
C GLN A 347 -7.32 11.78 -16.33
N ARG A 348 -7.71 10.69 -17.00
CA ARG A 348 -9.08 10.50 -17.52
C ARG A 348 -10.10 10.47 -16.39
N PHE A 349 -9.84 9.68 -15.34
CA PHE A 349 -10.73 9.58 -14.18
C PHE A 349 -10.83 10.91 -13.41
N LYS A 350 -9.69 11.58 -13.15
CA LYS A 350 -9.62 12.86 -12.45
C LYS A 350 -10.42 13.97 -13.14
N LYS A 351 -10.44 14.00 -14.48
CA LYS A 351 -11.27 14.97 -15.23
C LYS A 351 -12.75 14.85 -14.87
N VAL A 352 -13.28 13.63 -14.73
CA VAL A 352 -14.70 13.41 -14.36
C VAL A 352 -14.95 13.73 -12.89
N CYS A 353 -14.07 13.32 -11.97
CA CYS A 353 -14.23 13.68 -10.56
C CYS A 353 -14.22 15.20 -10.33
N LEU A 354 -13.34 15.94 -11.02
CA LEU A 354 -13.36 17.40 -11.00
C LEU A 354 -14.65 17.97 -11.58
N PHE A 355 -15.16 17.43 -12.71
CA PHE A 355 -16.44 17.84 -13.29
C PHE A 355 -17.64 17.63 -12.33
N PHE A 356 -17.55 16.65 -11.42
CA PHE A 356 -18.53 16.44 -10.36
C PHE A 356 -18.34 17.41 -9.18
N SER A 357 -17.11 17.70 -8.76
CA SER A 357 -16.81 18.76 -7.77
C SER A 357 -17.29 20.13 -8.27
N ASP A 358 -17.06 20.43 -9.55
CA ASP A 358 -17.51 21.66 -10.23
C ASP A 358 -19.04 21.78 -10.30
N GLY A 359 -19.81 20.72 -10.05
CA GLY A 359 -21.26 20.82 -9.85
C GLY A 359 -21.64 21.68 -8.63
N TYR A 360 -20.89 21.54 -7.54
CA TYR A 360 -21.00 22.41 -6.35
C TYR A 360 -20.17 23.68 -6.51
N LEU A 361 -18.95 23.56 -7.06
CA LEU A 361 -18.03 24.68 -7.23
C LEU A 361 -18.56 25.73 -8.22
N LEU A 362 -19.33 25.37 -9.26
CA LEU A 362 -20.02 26.35 -10.10
C LEU A 362 -21.13 27.10 -9.35
N ALA A 363 -21.82 26.48 -8.40
CA ALA A 363 -22.80 27.18 -7.57
C ALA A 363 -22.09 28.20 -6.68
N GLU A 364 -21.04 27.79 -5.97
CA GLU A 364 -20.30 28.66 -5.06
C GLU A 364 -19.46 29.72 -5.79
N PHE A 365 -18.85 29.40 -6.93
CA PHE A 365 -18.10 30.34 -7.76
C PHE A 365 -19.03 31.31 -8.49
N ARG A 366 -20.26 30.92 -8.88
CA ARG A 366 -21.29 31.86 -9.34
C ARG A 366 -21.82 32.73 -8.19
N LEU A 367 -22.01 32.18 -6.99
CA LEU A 367 -22.36 32.96 -5.80
C LEU A 367 -21.26 33.94 -5.43
N ASN A 368 -19.99 33.57 -5.54
CA ASN A 368 -18.86 34.43 -5.22
C ASN A 368 -18.55 35.43 -6.35
N LEU A 369 -18.79 35.11 -7.63
CA LEU A 369 -18.86 36.14 -8.70
C LEU A 369 -20.06 37.08 -8.54
N ALA A 370 -21.22 36.58 -8.08
CA ALA A 370 -22.39 37.42 -7.82
C ALA A 370 -22.13 38.35 -6.62
N ARG A 371 -21.54 37.83 -5.54
CA ARG A 371 -21.08 38.60 -4.37
C ARG A 371 -19.99 39.60 -4.76
N ALA A 372 -19.01 39.23 -5.59
CA ALA A 372 -17.99 40.16 -6.09
C ALA A 372 -18.57 41.24 -7.00
N ARG A 373 -19.55 40.90 -7.86
CA ARG A 373 -20.27 41.88 -8.70
C ARG A 373 -21.21 42.77 -7.88
N LEU A 374 -21.79 42.26 -6.80
CA LEU A 374 -22.57 43.04 -5.84
C LEU A 374 -21.66 43.95 -5.00
N ALA A 375 -20.51 43.47 -4.55
CA ALA A 375 -19.50 44.26 -3.85
C ALA A 375 -18.98 45.39 -4.74
N SER A 376 -18.57 45.10 -5.99
CA SER A 376 -18.13 46.13 -6.93
C SER A 376 -19.22 47.14 -7.29
N LYS A 377 -20.50 46.73 -7.27
CA LYS A 377 -21.65 47.65 -7.42
C LYS A 377 -21.94 48.46 -6.14
N ALA A 378 -21.73 47.89 -4.97
CA ALA A 378 -21.85 48.58 -3.68
C ALA A 378 -20.73 49.61 -3.50
N GLU A 379 -19.48 49.27 -3.84
CA GLU A 379 -18.36 50.20 -3.93
C GLU A 379 -18.63 51.29 -4.99
N ALA A 380 -19.15 50.94 -6.17
CA ALA A 380 -19.52 51.94 -7.18
C ALA A 380 -20.66 52.87 -6.75
N LEU A 381 -21.57 52.42 -5.87
CA LEU A 381 -22.57 53.29 -5.22
C LEU A 381 -21.95 54.16 -4.12
N LEU A 382 -21.13 53.59 -3.23
CA LEU A 382 -20.43 54.33 -2.18
C LEU A 382 -19.51 55.41 -2.76
N VAL A 383 -18.72 55.08 -3.79
CA VAL A 383 -17.84 56.03 -4.51
C VAL A 383 -18.64 57.08 -5.30
N ARG A 384 -19.92 56.83 -5.63
CA ARG A 384 -20.82 57.87 -6.17
C ARG A 384 -21.38 58.77 -5.06
N LEU A 385 -21.84 58.20 -3.94
CA LEU A 385 -22.39 58.96 -2.81
C LEU A 385 -21.33 59.85 -2.14
N VAL A 386 -20.10 59.33 -1.96
CA VAL A 386 -18.96 60.08 -1.38
C VAL A 386 -18.42 61.17 -2.34
N ARG A 387 -18.86 61.22 -3.60
CA ARG A 387 -18.45 62.24 -4.59
C ARG A 387 -19.38 63.47 -4.70
N GLN A 388 -20.41 63.57 -3.86
CA GLN A 388 -21.32 64.74 -3.83
C GLN A 388 -21.35 65.45 -2.46
N SER A 389 -20.18 65.88 -1.98
CA SER A 389 -20.03 66.85 -0.88
C SER A 389 -18.65 67.54 -0.94
N PRO A 390 -18.55 68.89 -0.83
CA PRO A 390 -17.29 69.61 -1.03
C PRO A 390 -16.51 69.93 0.26
N THR A 391 -15.17 69.92 0.14
CA THR A 391 -14.16 70.72 0.88
C THR A 391 -14.06 70.68 2.42
N PHE A 392 -12.86 70.40 2.97
CA PHE A 392 -11.99 71.42 3.62
C PHE A 392 -10.52 70.97 3.87
N CYS A 393 -9.61 71.95 4.09
CA CYS A 393 -8.15 71.97 4.37
C CYS A 393 -7.33 70.68 4.68
N LEU A 394 -6.17 70.37 4.07
CA LEU A 394 -4.82 71.05 4.05
C LEU A 394 -4.04 71.06 5.41
N PRO A 395 -2.68 71.06 5.47
CA PRO A 395 -1.66 70.39 4.59
C PRO A 395 -0.25 70.02 5.24
N LYS A 396 0.69 69.52 4.39
CA LYS A 396 2.18 69.74 4.34
C LYS A 396 3.23 68.91 5.18
N LYS A 397 4.12 68.24 4.40
CA LYS A 397 5.63 68.27 4.39
C LYS A 397 6.55 67.35 5.26
N SER A 398 7.20 66.40 4.56
CA SER A 398 8.67 66.11 4.44
C SER A 398 9.60 65.88 5.65
N TRP A 399 10.44 64.82 5.60
CA TRP A 399 11.92 64.86 5.35
C TRP A 399 12.44 63.42 5.04
N SER A 400 13.77 63.17 4.93
CA SER A 400 14.35 62.10 4.07
C SER A 400 15.56 61.29 4.69
N PRO A 401 16.46 60.53 3.98
CA PRO A 401 16.88 59.18 4.43
C PRO A 401 18.41 58.91 4.59
N LEU A 402 18.84 57.68 4.96
CA LEU A 402 20.25 57.22 4.90
C LEU A 402 20.47 55.72 4.53
N PHE A 403 21.39 55.48 3.57
CA PHE A 403 22.39 54.39 3.33
C PHE A 403 22.21 52.92 3.85
N GLY A 404 22.73 51.87 3.19
CA GLY A 404 23.35 51.77 1.84
C GLY A 404 24.19 50.49 1.51
N LEU A 405 23.95 49.90 0.32
CA LEU A 405 24.86 49.15 -0.60
C LEU A 405 25.93 48.11 -0.13
N LYS A 406 25.90 46.89 -0.75
CA LYS A 406 26.94 46.41 -1.72
C LYS A 406 26.62 45.07 -2.42
N HIS A 407 27.30 44.80 -3.55
CA HIS A 407 27.19 43.64 -4.47
C HIS A 407 28.55 42.95 -4.71
N ARG A 408 28.55 41.63 -5.07
CA ARG A 408 29.45 40.87 -6.01
C ARG A 408 29.25 39.35 -5.82
N LYS A 409 29.66 38.41 -6.70
CA LYS A 409 29.74 38.30 -8.19
C LYS A 409 30.03 36.81 -8.55
N SER A 410 29.81 36.38 -9.79
CA SER A 410 30.11 35.01 -10.30
C SER A 410 31.15 34.99 -11.46
N PRO A 411 31.83 33.85 -11.75
CA PRO A 411 32.72 33.68 -12.92
C PRO A 411 32.43 32.46 -13.85
N LYS A 412 33.32 32.21 -14.84
CA LYS A 412 33.17 31.45 -16.13
C LYS A 412 34.57 31.06 -16.72
N ILE A 413 34.80 30.09 -17.64
CA ILE A 413 34.05 28.93 -18.22
C ILE A 413 35.02 28.00 -19.04
N LEU A 414 34.72 26.69 -19.23
CA LEU A 414 35.34 25.72 -20.20
C LEU A 414 36.87 25.37 -20.05
N PRO A 415 37.55 24.49 -20.86
CA PRO A 415 37.15 23.75 -22.10
C PRO A 415 37.52 22.21 -22.27
N THR A 416 36.69 21.49 -23.05
CA THR A 416 36.91 20.44 -24.12
C THR A 416 37.92 19.25 -24.10
N LEU A 417 37.37 18.02 -24.31
CA LEU A 417 37.71 16.94 -25.31
C LEU A 417 39.11 16.20 -25.26
N PRO A 418 39.37 15.07 -25.99
CA PRO A 418 38.62 14.44 -27.11
C PRO A 418 38.45 12.88 -27.17
N SER A 419 37.60 12.44 -28.13
CA SER A 419 37.66 11.23 -29.01
C SER A 419 37.83 9.78 -28.50
N SER A 420 37.18 8.84 -29.22
CA SER A 420 37.38 7.38 -29.17
C SER A 420 38.57 6.92 -30.05
N PRO A 421 38.83 5.59 -30.11
CA PRO A 421 38.55 4.90 -31.38
C PRO A 421 37.83 3.55 -31.22
N SER A 422 37.51 2.91 -32.34
CA SER A 422 36.89 1.57 -32.42
C SER A 422 37.67 0.63 -33.35
N ASN A 423 37.25 -0.65 -33.37
CA ASN A 423 37.50 -1.72 -34.36
C ASN A 423 38.62 -2.75 -34.14
N MET A 424 38.19 -4.01 -34.38
CA MET A 424 38.92 -5.19 -34.88
C MET A 424 40.06 -5.83 -34.07
N LEU A 425 39.83 -7.10 -33.74
CA LEU A 425 40.73 -8.20 -34.15
C LEU A 425 39.96 -9.51 -34.36
N HIS A 426 40.56 -10.41 -35.14
CA HIS A 426 40.01 -11.64 -35.74
C HIS A 426 39.42 -12.65 -34.74
N GLN A 427 38.27 -13.26 -35.06
CA GLN A 427 38.14 -14.62 -35.63
C GLN A 427 39.04 -15.70 -35.00
N ASN A 428 38.42 -16.74 -34.44
CA ASN A 428 38.82 -18.11 -34.73
C ASN A 428 37.64 -19.08 -34.55
N ALA A 429 37.67 -20.24 -35.22
CA ALA A 429 36.51 -21.14 -35.33
C ALA A 429 36.79 -22.56 -34.81
N ARG A 430 35.74 -23.18 -34.25
CA ARG A 430 35.42 -24.62 -34.25
C ARG A 430 34.07 -24.81 -33.56
N GLU A 431 33.00 -25.17 -34.28
CA GLU A 431 32.73 -26.53 -34.79
C GLU A 431 32.68 -27.60 -33.70
N ARG A 432 31.45 -27.87 -33.24
CA ARG A 432 30.86 -29.21 -33.05
C ARG A 432 29.35 -29.04 -33.20
N GLY A 433 28.69 -29.91 -33.95
CA GLY A 433 27.25 -29.85 -34.18
C GLY A 433 26.63 -31.24 -34.24
N MET A 434 25.29 -31.27 -34.19
CA MET A 434 24.45 -32.48 -34.24
C MET A 434 24.59 -33.38 -32.98
N THR A 435 23.61 -34.21 -32.60
CA THR A 435 22.47 -34.75 -33.37
C THR A 435 21.09 -34.52 -32.73
N PHE A 436 20.05 -34.73 -33.55
CA PHE A 436 18.66 -34.95 -33.10
C PHE A 436 18.54 -36.15 -32.15
N GLY A 437 17.50 -36.13 -31.33
CA GLY A 437 16.86 -37.30 -30.73
C GLY A 437 15.37 -37.00 -30.53
N ARG A 438 14.50 -37.86 -31.05
CA ARG A 438 13.07 -37.92 -30.71
C ARG A 438 12.83 -39.23 -29.98
N GLU A 439 12.05 -39.18 -28.91
CA GLU A 439 11.02 -40.16 -28.53
C GLU A 439 9.86 -39.39 -27.91
#